data_AF-A0A1F7QEW4-F1
#
_entry.id   AF-A0A1F7QEW4-F1
#
_cell.length_a   1.000
_cell.length_b   1.000
_cell.length_c   1.000
_cell.angle_alpha   90.00
_cell.angle_beta   90.00
_cell.angle_gamma   90.00
#
_symmetry.space_group_name_H-M   'P 1'
#
loop_
_entity.id
_entity.type
_entity.pdbx_description
1 polymer ?
#
loop_
_entity_poly.entity_id
_entity_poly.type
_entity_poly.pdbx_seq_one_letter_code
_entity_poly.pdbx_strand_id
1 'polypeptide(L)'
;MAPRPIRTALLGAALLLAGCASADPRLAPRLGEHRIGPMRVVILDEGTVDLACQARRPEPGRRYEGCWVPGERTIISRNDVGVLLHELKHALDREWTH
;
A
#
# COMPACT_ATOMS: atom_id res chain seq x y z
N MET A 1 -23.22 -25.88 40.92
CA MET A 1 -22.56 -24.56 40.97
C MET A 1 -21.25 -24.69 40.18
N ALA A 2 -21.27 -24.40 38.87
CA ALA A 2 -20.12 -24.56 37.98
C ALA A 2 -19.49 -23.19 37.65
N PRO A 3 -18.16 -23.09 37.52
CA PRO A 3 -17.44 -21.81 37.54
C PRO A 3 -17.54 -21.05 36.21
N ARG A 4 -17.58 -19.72 36.32
CA ARG A 4 -17.69 -18.74 35.24
C ARG A 4 -16.45 -18.74 34.30
N PRO A 5 -16.61 -18.60 32.97
CA PRO A 5 -15.50 -18.47 32.04
C PRO A 5 -15.01 -17.02 31.99
N ILE A 6 -14.09 -16.63 32.88
CA ILE A 6 -13.52 -15.27 32.92
C ILE A 6 -12.39 -15.09 31.88
N ARG A 7 -11.86 -16.19 31.30
CA ARG A 7 -10.66 -16.15 30.45
C ARG A 7 -10.90 -15.75 29.00
N THR A 8 -12.13 -15.88 28.48
CA THR A 8 -12.46 -15.55 27.07
C THR A 8 -12.64 -14.05 26.83
N ALA A 9 -13.02 -13.27 27.85
CA ALA A 9 -13.23 -11.83 27.70
C ALA A 9 -11.92 -11.03 27.53
N LEU A 10 -10.81 -11.51 28.12
CA LEU A 10 -9.52 -10.83 28.09
C LEU A 10 -8.82 -10.91 26.72
N LEU A 11 -8.96 -12.03 26.00
CA LEU A 11 -8.40 -12.15 24.64
C LEU A 11 -9.18 -11.32 23.60
N GLY A 12 -10.50 -11.21 23.74
CA GLY A 12 -11.32 -10.39 22.85
C GLY A 12 -10.99 -8.89 22.95
N ALA A 13 -10.71 -8.40 24.17
CA ALA A 13 -10.34 -7.01 24.39
C ALA A 13 -8.96 -6.65 23.81
N ALA A 14 -7.98 -7.57 23.87
CA ALA A 14 -6.65 -7.35 23.30
C ALA A 14 -6.67 -7.24 21.76
N LEU A 15 -7.51 -8.03 21.09
CA LEU A 15 -7.71 -7.95 19.63
C LEU A 15 -8.40 -6.65 19.20
N LEU A 16 -9.34 -6.14 20.01
CA LEU A 16 -10.02 -4.87 19.72
C LEU A 16 -9.11 -3.65 19.92
N LEU A 17 -8.14 -3.70 20.82
CA LEU A 17 -7.19 -2.61 21.06
C LEU A 17 -6.07 -2.52 19.99
N ALA A 18 -5.75 -3.62 19.32
CA ALA A 18 -4.79 -3.61 18.21
C ALA A 18 -5.33 -2.95 16.93
N GLY A 19 -6.66 -2.83 16.80
CA GLY A 19 -7.33 -2.21 15.65
C GLY A 19 -7.21 -0.69 15.54
N CYS A 20 -6.68 -0.01 16.57
CA CYS A 20 -6.60 1.46 16.61
C CYS A 20 -5.21 2.05 16.29
N ALA A 21 -4.20 1.21 16.01
CA ALA A 21 -2.85 1.68 15.73
C ALA A 21 -2.56 1.95 14.24
N SER A 22 -3.51 1.71 13.32
CA SER A 22 -3.23 1.66 11.88
C SER A 22 -3.45 2.97 11.10
N ALA A 23 -3.41 4.13 11.76
CA ALA A 23 -3.54 5.40 11.06
C ALA A 23 -2.81 6.54 11.80
N ASP A 24 -1.50 6.42 12.03
CA ASP A 24 -0.70 7.63 12.31
C ASP A 24 -0.50 8.38 10.97
N PRO A 25 -1.01 9.61 10.81
CA PRO A 25 -0.82 10.41 9.59
C PRO A 25 0.65 10.66 9.27
N ARG A 26 1.56 10.49 10.24
CA ARG A 26 3.01 10.59 10.03
C ARG A 26 3.60 9.44 9.23
N LEU A 27 2.87 8.33 9.07
CA LEU A 27 3.32 7.17 8.29
C LEU A 27 3.01 7.29 6.80
N ALA A 28 2.27 8.32 6.37
CA ALA A 28 1.95 8.54 4.98
C ALA A 28 3.23 8.80 4.14
N PRO A 29 3.39 8.21 2.94
CA PRO A 29 4.57 8.42 2.11
C PRO A 29 4.72 9.90 1.72
N ARG A 30 5.87 10.52 1.99
CA ARG A 30 6.08 11.91 1.57
C ARG A 30 6.07 12.01 0.05
N LEU A 31 5.46 13.07 -0.50
CA LEU A 31 5.54 13.35 -1.93
C LEU A 31 7.00 13.44 -2.41
N GLY A 32 7.22 13.08 -3.66
CA GLY A 32 8.53 13.12 -4.30
C GLY A 32 9.13 11.74 -4.59
N GLU A 33 10.41 11.74 -4.93
CA GLU A 33 11.15 10.53 -5.30
C GLU A 33 11.91 9.95 -4.10
N HIS A 34 11.81 8.64 -3.94
CA HIS A 34 12.45 7.83 -2.91
C HIS A 34 13.05 6.57 -3.53
N ARG A 35 13.79 5.80 -2.72
CA ARG A 35 14.38 4.52 -3.14
C ARG A 35 14.12 3.42 -2.12
N ILE A 36 13.85 2.22 -2.62
CA ILE A 36 13.83 0.97 -1.86
C ILE A 36 14.80 0.02 -2.53
N GLY A 37 16.01 -0.08 -1.99
CA GLY A 37 17.12 -0.78 -2.65
C GLY A 37 17.35 -0.27 -4.08
N PRO A 38 17.31 -1.13 -5.11
CA PRO A 38 17.48 -0.73 -6.50
C PRO A 38 16.21 -0.13 -7.13
N MET A 39 15.07 -0.16 -6.46
CA MET A 39 13.80 0.34 -6.99
C MET A 39 13.63 1.82 -6.71
N ARG A 40 13.12 2.55 -7.70
CA ARG A 40 12.67 3.93 -7.54
C ARG A 40 11.22 3.94 -7.08
N VAL A 41 10.87 4.84 -6.17
CA VAL A 41 9.49 5.05 -5.70
C VAL A 41 9.14 6.51 -5.91
N VAL A 42 8.11 6.80 -6.68
CA VAL A 42 7.64 8.16 -6.95
C VAL A 42 6.26 8.32 -6.34
N ILE A 43 6.17 9.17 -5.32
CA ILE A 43 4.92 9.49 -4.66
C ILE A 43 4.40 10.81 -5.23
N LEU A 44 3.24 10.77 -5.88
CA LEU A 44 2.60 11.93 -6.53
C LEU A 44 1.30 12.30 -5.81
N ASP A 45 0.77 13.48 -6.14
CA ASP A 45 -0.60 13.85 -5.79
C ASP A 45 -1.61 12.96 -6.54
N GLU A 46 -2.83 12.83 -6.00
CA GLU A 46 -3.85 11.91 -6.53
C GLU A 46 -4.26 12.20 -7.99
N GLY A 47 -4.16 13.47 -8.44
CA GLY A 47 -4.54 13.86 -9.80
C GLY A 47 -3.51 13.43 -10.84
N THR A 48 -2.24 13.31 -10.45
CA THR A 48 -1.12 13.07 -11.36
C THR A 48 -0.76 11.59 -11.50
N VAL A 49 -1.13 10.75 -10.53
CA VAL A 49 -0.78 9.31 -10.55
C VAL A 49 -1.38 8.60 -11.76
N ASP A 50 -2.67 8.80 -12.03
CA ASP A 50 -3.36 8.10 -13.12
C ASP A 50 -2.70 8.40 -14.47
N LEU A 51 -2.43 9.69 -14.74
CA LEU A 51 -1.73 10.12 -15.96
C LEU A 51 -0.33 9.54 -16.06
N ALA A 52 0.45 9.57 -14.96
CA ALA A 52 1.81 9.05 -14.93
C ALA A 52 1.86 7.54 -15.16
N CYS A 53 0.86 6.81 -14.66
CA CYS A 53 0.71 5.38 -14.83
C CYS A 53 0.21 5.03 -16.23
N GLN A 54 -0.83 5.68 -16.75
CA GLN A 54 -1.32 5.48 -18.12
C GLN A 54 -0.23 5.72 -19.17
N ALA A 55 0.64 6.71 -18.95
CA ALA A 55 1.76 6.99 -19.85
C ALA A 55 2.79 5.84 -19.95
N ARG A 56 2.89 4.99 -18.91
CA ARG A 56 3.87 3.89 -18.83
C ARG A 56 3.24 2.51 -18.97
N ARG A 57 1.97 2.39 -18.59
CA ARG A 57 1.14 1.19 -18.63
C ARG A 57 -0.24 1.58 -19.16
N PRO A 58 -0.36 1.83 -20.47
CA PRO A 58 -1.63 2.24 -21.06
C PRO A 58 -2.65 1.10 -20.97
N GLU A 59 -3.78 1.38 -20.32
CA GLU A 59 -4.91 0.45 -20.19
C GLU A 59 -6.22 1.25 -20.25
N PRO A 60 -6.85 1.32 -21.44
CA PRO A 60 -8.04 2.16 -21.65
C PRO A 60 -9.17 1.82 -20.69
N GLY A 61 -9.74 2.85 -20.05
CA GLY A 61 -10.86 2.72 -19.11
C GLY A 61 -10.45 2.29 -17.69
N ARG A 62 -9.18 1.95 -17.46
CA ARG A 62 -8.66 1.73 -16.11
C ARG A 62 -8.28 3.07 -15.48
N ARG A 63 -8.55 3.20 -14.19
CA ARG A 63 -8.00 4.28 -13.36
C ARG A 63 -6.96 3.69 -12.43
N TYR A 64 -5.77 4.28 -12.40
CA TYR A 64 -4.68 3.87 -11.53
C TYR A 64 -4.65 4.72 -10.26
N GLU A 65 -4.57 4.05 -9.10
CA GLU A 65 -4.18 4.69 -7.84
C GLU A 65 -2.66 4.59 -7.59
N GLY A 66 -2.01 3.69 -8.32
CA GLY A 66 -0.58 3.40 -8.34
C GLY A 66 -0.27 2.43 -9.48
N CYS A 67 1.01 2.25 -9.77
CA CYS A 67 1.49 1.22 -10.70
C CYS A 67 2.95 0.85 -10.45
N TRP A 68 3.24 -0.45 -10.51
CA TRP A 68 4.57 -0.97 -10.76
C TRP A 68 4.90 -0.96 -12.26
N VAL A 69 6.06 -0.41 -12.60
CA VAL A 69 6.60 -0.31 -13.96
C VAL A 69 7.87 -1.17 -14.05
N PRO A 70 7.76 -2.45 -14.50
CA PRO A 70 8.86 -3.41 -14.42
C PRO A 70 10.13 -2.97 -15.15
N GLY A 71 9.99 -2.42 -16.36
CA GLY A 71 11.13 -1.98 -17.19
C GLY A 71 11.93 -0.83 -16.57
N GLU A 72 11.29 0.04 -15.79
CA GLU A 72 11.94 1.16 -15.10
C GLU A 72 12.35 0.81 -13.66
N ARG A 73 12.00 -0.38 -13.18
CA ARG A 73 12.06 -0.75 -11.76
C ARG A 73 11.48 0.34 -10.84
N THR A 74 10.34 0.91 -11.24
CA THR A 74 9.75 2.08 -10.59
C THR A 74 8.35 1.79 -10.08
N ILE A 75 8.11 2.10 -8.82
CA ILE A 75 6.77 2.20 -8.23
C ILE A 75 6.31 3.65 -8.35
N ILE A 76 5.13 3.87 -8.89
CA ILE A 76 4.42 5.15 -8.83
C ILE A 76 3.21 4.93 -7.93
N SER A 77 3.01 5.79 -6.93
CA SER A 77 1.90 5.66 -5.99
C SER A 77 1.36 7.02 -5.61
N ARG A 78 0.07 7.09 -5.26
CA ARG A 78 -0.44 8.21 -4.46
C ARG A 78 0.16 8.18 -3.05
N ASN A 79 0.00 9.28 -2.32
CA ASN A 79 0.35 9.39 -0.90
C ASN A 79 -0.60 8.55 -0.01
N ASP A 80 -0.56 7.23 -0.19
CA ASP A 80 -1.31 6.25 0.57
C ASP A 80 -0.43 5.01 0.79
N VAL A 81 -0.29 4.58 2.04
CA VAL A 81 0.56 3.44 2.40
C VAL A 81 0.02 2.13 1.83
N GLY A 82 -1.29 1.96 1.79
CA GLY A 82 -1.93 0.75 1.28
C GLY A 82 -1.66 0.54 -0.20
N VAL A 83 -1.77 1.61 -0.99
CA VAL A 83 -1.42 1.60 -2.43
C VAL A 83 0.06 1.35 -2.63
N LEU A 84 0.94 2.04 -1.89
CA LEU A 84 2.38 1.82 -1.99
C LEU A 84 2.76 0.36 -1.72
N LEU A 85 2.18 -0.24 -0.68
CA LEU A 85 2.42 -1.65 -0.35
C LEU A 85 1.84 -2.60 -1.40
N HIS A 86 0.70 -2.27 -2.00
CA HIS A 86 0.13 -3.03 -3.12
C HIS A 86 1.07 -3.04 -4.33
N GLU A 87 1.62 -1.89 -4.72
CA GLU A 87 2.56 -1.81 -5.84
C GLU A 87 3.93 -2.43 -5.51
N LEU A 88 4.37 -2.34 -4.25
CA LEU A 88 5.55 -3.04 -3.79
C LEU A 88 5.37 -4.56 -3.87
N LYS A 89 4.18 -5.09 -3.58
CA LYS A 89 3.86 -6.51 -3.78
C LYS A 89 4.09 -6.89 -5.25
N HIS A 90 3.55 -6.14 -6.21
CA HIS A 90 3.78 -6.40 -7.65
C HIS A 90 5.26 -6.38 -8.02
N ALA A 91 6.06 -5.51 -7.40
CA ALA A 91 7.49 -5.42 -7.67
C ALA A 91 8.29 -6.62 -7.13
N LEU A 92 7.83 -7.23 -6.03
CA LEU A 92 8.51 -8.35 -5.38
C LEU A 92 8.05 -9.71 -5.90
N ASP A 93 6.80 -9.81 -6.35
CA ASP A 93 6.18 -11.07 -6.74
C ASP A 93 6.21 -11.26 -8.27
N ARG A 94 7.06 -12.18 -8.75
CA ARG A 94 7.32 -12.37 -10.19
C ARG A 94 6.17 -13.04 -10.95
N GLU A 95 5.20 -13.63 -10.26
CA GLU A 95 4.09 -14.38 -10.87
C GLU A 95 2.81 -13.54 -11.09
N TRP A 96 2.79 -12.27 -10.66
CA TRP A 96 1.60 -11.41 -10.68
C TRP A 96 1.66 -10.27 -11.71
N THR A 97 2.35 -10.49 -12.83
CA THR A 97 2.47 -9.51 -13.95
C THR A 97 1.58 -9.83 -15.16
N HIS A 98 0.51 -10.60 -14.99
CA HIS A 98 -0.44 -10.94 -16.06
C HIS A 98 -1.73 -10.11 -15.96
#